data_AF-A0A959RUS9-F1
#
_entry.id   AF-A0A959RUS9-F1
#
_cell.length_a   1.000
_cell.length_b   1.000
_cell.length_c   1.000
_cell.angle_alpha   90.00
_cell.angle_beta   90.00
_cell.angle_gamma   90.00
#
_symmetry.space_group_name_H-M   'P 1'
#
loop_
_entity.id
_entity.type
_entity.pdbx_description
1 polymer ?
#
loop_
_entity_poly.entity_id
_entity_poly.type
_entity_poly.pdbx_seq_one_letter_code
_entity_poly.pdbx_strand_id
1 'polypeptide(L)'
;GSGRDAFIASVWESDKARTSKNKADLKEKLTELQYYVTQENGTERAFQNEYWDNNEKGIYVDVVSGEVLFSSTDKFKSGTGWPSFTKPVDIRNVKKVVDDSMGMARVEVRSKSGDSHLGHVFNDGPEPTNLRYCVNSAALKFIKYDELKENGYEDYMYLFN
;
A
#
# COMPACT_ATOMS: atom_id res chain seq x y z
N GLY A 1 8.44 -40.29 16.10
CA GLY A 1 7.99 -38.97 15.58
C GLY A 1 8.39 -38.89 14.13
N SER A 2 7.49 -38.43 13.25
CA SER A 2 7.78 -38.42 11.82
C SER A 2 8.73 -37.27 11.49
N GLY A 3 9.70 -37.47 10.60
CA GLY A 3 10.66 -36.41 10.20
C GLY A 3 9.99 -35.16 9.59
N ARG A 4 8.68 -35.21 9.29
CA ARG A 4 7.88 -34.07 8.84
C ARG A 4 7.67 -33.03 9.95
N ASP A 5 7.52 -33.45 11.21
CA ASP A 5 7.28 -32.52 12.32
C ASP A 5 8.52 -31.66 12.59
N ALA A 6 9.71 -32.28 12.55
CA ALA A 6 10.99 -31.58 12.67
C ALA A 6 11.27 -30.64 11.48
N PHE A 7 10.91 -31.06 10.27
CA PHE A 7 11.02 -30.22 9.08
C PHE A 7 10.10 -28.99 9.16
N ILE A 8 8.82 -29.17 9.51
CA ILE A 8 7.86 -28.05 9.67
C ILE A 8 8.35 -27.06 10.74
N ALA A 9 8.83 -27.56 11.89
CA ALA A 9 9.36 -26.69 12.94
C ALA A 9 10.58 -25.87 12.47
N SER A 10 11.50 -26.48 11.72
CA SER A 10 12.69 -25.79 11.20
C SER A 10 12.36 -24.69 10.17
N VAL A 11 11.37 -24.94 9.31
CA VAL A 11 10.89 -23.95 8.33
C VAL A 11 10.22 -22.79 9.06
N TRP A 12 9.36 -23.10 10.04
CA TRP A 12 8.64 -22.09 10.83
C TRP A 12 9.58 -21.17 11.63
N GLU A 13 10.62 -21.73 12.25
CA GLU A 13 11.63 -20.93 12.96
C GLU A 13 12.49 -20.09 12.01
N SER A 14 12.85 -20.63 10.84
CA SER A 14 13.57 -19.88 9.81
C SER A 14 12.74 -18.71 9.25
N ASP A 15 11.45 -18.92 9.03
CA ASP A 15 10.53 -17.88 8.58
C ASP A 15 10.28 -16.81 9.64
N LYS A 16 10.17 -17.18 10.92
CA LYS A 16 10.13 -16.21 12.03
C LYS A 16 11.40 -15.38 12.10
N ALA A 17 12.58 -16.00 12.02
CA ALA A 17 13.85 -15.29 12.08
C ALA A 17 14.00 -14.31 10.90
N ARG A 18 13.63 -14.73 9.68
CA ARG A 18 13.63 -13.88 8.49
C ARG A 18 12.65 -12.71 8.60
N THR A 19 11.44 -12.97 9.11
CA THR A 19 10.42 -11.93 9.35
C THR A 19 10.88 -10.94 10.42
N SER A 20 11.48 -11.42 11.51
CA SER A 20 12.02 -10.57 12.58
C SER A 20 13.14 -9.67 12.08
N LYS A 21 14.08 -10.21 11.29
CA LYS A 21 15.16 -9.44 10.67
C LYS A 21 14.63 -8.37 9.72
N ASN A 22 13.68 -8.72 8.85
CA ASN A 22 13.02 -7.75 7.98
C ASN A 22 12.33 -6.63 8.77
N LYS A 23 11.68 -6.94 9.90
CA LYS A 23 11.06 -5.90 10.74
C LYS A 23 12.08 -4.92 11.33
N ALA A 24 13.24 -5.41 11.79
CA ALA A 24 14.30 -4.54 12.29
C ALA A 24 14.85 -3.63 11.18
N ASP A 25 15.15 -4.19 10.01
CA ASP A 25 15.65 -3.44 8.85
C ASP A 25 14.63 -2.37 8.38
N LEU A 26 13.33 -2.65 8.46
CA LEU A 26 12.28 -1.70 8.12
C LEU A 26 12.12 -0.59 9.16
N LYS A 27 12.32 -0.87 10.45
CA LYS A 27 12.29 0.17 11.50
C LYS A 27 13.41 1.20 11.35
N GLU A 28 14.54 0.83 10.76
CA GLU A 28 15.65 1.75 10.49
C GLU A 28 15.42 2.60 9.23
N LYS A 29 14.70 2.08 8.24
CA LYS A 29 14.48 2.74 6.94
C LYS A 29 13.22 3.60 6.89
N LEU A 30 12.19 3.22 7.62
CA LEU A 30 10.90 3.88 7.63
C LEU A 30 10.80 4.84 8.80
N THR A 31 10.03 5.92 8.61
CA THR A 31 9.58 6.73 9.74
C THR A 31 8.66 5.91 10.65
N GLU A 32 8.50 6.34 11.91
CA GLU A 32 7.61 5.68 12.87
C GLU A 32 6.17 5.54 12.32
N LEU A 33 5.66 6.58 11.65
CA LEU A 33 4.32 6.56 11.06
C LEU A 33 4.22 5.59 9.88
N GLN A 34 5.21 5.58 8.98
CA GLN A 34 5.26 4.64 7.86
C GLN A 34 5.33 3.19 8.35
N TYR A 35 6.14 2.90 9.38
CA TYR A 35 6.22 1.58 9.97
C TYR A 35 4.89 1.19 10.64
N TYR A 36 4.32 2.07 11.46
CA TYR A 36 3.04 1.85 12.13
C TYR A 36 1.92 1.53 11.13
N VAL A 37 1.80 2.33 10.06
CA VAL A 37 0.80 2.12 9.02
C VAL A 37 1.06 0.80 8.27
N THR A 38 2.25 0.63 7.70
CA THR A 38 2.51 -0.49 6.76
C THR A 38 2.66 -1.85 7.44
N GLN A 39 3.27 -1.90 8.64
CA GLN A 39 3.64 -3.15 9.31
C GLN A 39 2.74 -3.50 10.50
N GLU A 40 2.06 -2.53 11.10
CA GLU A 40 1.18 -2.71 12.26
C GLU A 40 -0.29 -2.43 11.94
N ASN A 41 -0.63 -2.31 10.65
CA ASN A 41 -1.98 -2.04 10.14
C ASN A 41 -2.59 -0.75 10.74
N GLY A 42 -1.73 0.21 11.05
CA GLY A 42 -2.13 1.51 11.56
C GLY A 42 -2.87 2.34 10.51
N THR A 43 -3.54 3.39 10.97
CA THR A 43 -4.18 4.38 10.10
C THR A 43 -3.70 5.77 10.48
N GLU A 44 -3.22 6.54 9.51
CA GLU A 44 -2.78 7.92 9.73
C GLU A 44 -3.98 8.86 9.96
N ARG A 45 -3.73 10.05 10.48
CA ARG A 45 -4.81 11.03 10.73
C ARG A 45 -5.35 11.61 9.42
N ALA A 46 -6.68 11.69 9.33
CA ALA A 46 -7.38 12.36 8.23
C ALA A 46 -6.94 13.83 8.12
N PHE A 47 -6.77 14.33 6.90
CA PHE A 47 -6.39 15.71 6.55
C PHE A 47 -5.05 16.20 7.14
N GLN A 48 -4.29 15.32 7.79
CA GLN A 48 -2.98 15.60 8.38
C GLN A 48 -1.96 14.62 7.83
N ASN A 49 -1.94 14.50 6.50
CA ASN A 49 -1.05 13.62 5.77
C ASN A 49 -0.60 14.29 4.47
N GLU A 50 0.37 13.69 3.79
CA GLU A 50 1.08 14.35 2.69
C GLU A 50 0.29 14.36 1.37
N TYR A 51 -0.56 13.36 1.13
CA TYR A 51 -1.11 13.13 -0.21
C TYR A 51 -2.64 13.26 -0.32
N TRP A 52 -3.36 13.60 0.76
CA TRP A 52 -4.82 13.78 0.67
C TRP A 52 -5.21 14.85 -0.35
N ASP A 53 -4.52 15.99 -0.40
CA ASP A 53 -4.78 17.11 -1.32
C ASP A 53 -3.81 17.22 -2.49
N ASN A 54 -2.85 16.29 -2.62
CA ASN A 54 -1.92 16.25 -3.76
C ASN A 54 -2.68 16.07 -5.08
N ASN A 55 -2.46 16.97 -6.05
CA ASN A 55 -3.04 16.92 -7.40
C ASN A 55 -1.96 16.93 -8.50
N GLU A 56 -0.70 16.71 -8.14
CA GLU A 56 0.39 16.66 -9.09
C GLU A 56 0.32 15.43 -10.00
N LYS A 57 0.90 15.56 -11.19
CA LYS A 57 0.99 14.47 -12.18
C LYS A 57 2.09 13.50 -11.76
N GLY A 58 1.77 12.23 -11.53
CA GLY A 58 2.75 11.23 -11.13
C GLY A 58 2.14 9.92 -10.63
N ILE A 59 2.99 9.01 -10.14
CA ILE A 59 2.58 7.71 -9.62
C ILE A 59 2.81 7.64 -8.11
N TYR A 60 2.07 6.75 -7.45
CA TYR A 60 2.25 6.39 -6.05
C TYR A 60 2.77 4.96 -5.97
N VAL A 61 3.95 4.81 -5.37
CA VAL A 61 4.61 3.52 -5.17
C VAL A 61 4.54 3.11 -3.70
N ASP A 62 4.63 1.82 -3.43
CA ASP A 62 4.79 1.28 -2.08
C ASP A 62 6.07 1.85 -1.45
N VAL A 63 5.95 2.50 -0.30
CA VAL A 63 7.10 3.08 0.42
C VAL A 63 8.14 2.04 0.84
N VAL A 64 7.71 0.77 0.98
CA VAL A 64 8.57 -0.35 1.40
C VAL A 64 9.27 -1.00 0.22
N SER A 65 8.52 -1.34 -0.83
CA SER A 65 9.01 -2.18 -1.93
C SER A 65 9.33 -1.41 -3.22
N GLY A 66 8.81 -0.19 -3.38
CA GLY A 66 8.87 0.56 -4.65
C GLY A 66 7.93 0.03 -5.74
N GLU A 67 7.08 -0.96 -5.45
CA GLU A 67 6.07 -1.45 -6.37
C GLU A 67 5.07 -0.34 -6.74
N VAL A 68 4.77 -0.16 -8.02
CA VAL A 68 3.80 0.86 -8.46
C VAL A 68 2.38 0.43 -8.10
N LEU A 69 1.68 1.25 -7.31
CA LEU A 69 0.36 0.92 -6.79
C LEU A 69 -0.75 1.72 -7.47
N PHE A 70 -0.62 3.05 -7.52
CA PHE A 70 -1.66 3.95 -8.01
C PHE A 70 -1.11 5.04 -8.94
N SER A 71 -1.97 5.60 -9.78
CA SER A 71 -1.68 6.75 -10.64
C SER A 71 -2.47 7.97 -10.19
N SER A 72 -1.91 9.17 -10.34
CA SER A 72 -2.66 10.41 -10.09
C SER A 72 -3.84 10.60 -11.06
N THR A 73 -3.85 9.94 -12.21
CA THR A 73 -4.99 9.95 -13.15
C THR A 73 -6.25 9.30 -12.59
N ASP A 74 -6.09 8.34 -11.67
CA ASP A 74 -7.18 7.64 -10.99
C ASP A 74 -7.45 8.19 -9.58
N LYS A 75 -6.69 9.21 -9.16
CA LYS A 75 -6.90 9.90 -7.88
C LYS A 75 -8.07 10.87 -7.99
N PHE A 76 -8.91 10.91 -6.96
CA PHE A 76 -10.04 11.85 -6.91
C PHE A 76 -10.24 12.44 -5.51
N LYS A 77 -10.96 13.57 -5.45
CA LYS A 77 -11.30 14.24 -4.19
C LYS A 77 -12.50 13.57 -3.54
N SER A 78 -12.24 12.66 -2.60
CA SER A 78 -13.29 11.94 -1.85
C SER A 78 -13.88 12.73 -0.68
N GLY A 79 -13.13 13.69 -0.14
CA GLY A 79 -13.51 14.41 1.09
C GLY A 79 -13.34 13.59 2.37
N THR A 80 -12.73 12.40 2.32
CA THR A 80 -12.51 11.57 3.52
C THR A 80 -11.28 11.97 4.34
N GLY A 81 -10.36 12.72 3.74
CA GLY A 81 -9.10 13.15 4.38
C GLY A 81 -7.93 12.22 4.15
N TRP A 82 -8.06 11.22 3.28
CA TRP A 82 -6.98 10.35 2.82
C TRP A 82 -6.95 10.32 1.28
N PRO A 83 -5.78 10.10 0.64
CA PRO A 83 -5.72 9.92 -0.80
C PRO A 83 -6.64 8.77 -1.22
N SER A 84 -7.46 9.04 -2.24
CA SER A 84 -8.50 8.14 -2.70
C SER A 84 -8.38 7.91 -4.20
N PHE A 85 -8.42 6.64 -4.61
CA PHE A 85 -8.25 6.22 -6.00
C PHE A 85 -9.42 5.36 -6.45
N THR A 86 -9.73 5.39 -7.75
CA THR A 86 -10.81 4.57 -8.34
C THR A 86 -10.36 3.13 -8.63
N LYS A 87 -9.06 2.94 -8.92
CA LYS A 87 -8.42 1.65 -9.20
C LYS A 87 -6.90 1.71 -8.98
N PRO A 88 -6.24 0.56 -8.74
CA PRO A 88 -4.78 0.46 -8.82
C PRO A 88 -4.31 0.50 -10.29
N VAL A 89 -3.02 0.77 -10.51
CA VAL A 89 -2.39 0.68 -11.84
C VAL A 89 -2.51 -0.74 -12.41
N ASP A 90 -2.28 -1.74 -11.56
CA ASP A 90 -2.50 -3.15 -11.88
C ASP A 90 -3.15 -3.85 -10.69
N ILE A 91 -4.25 -4.56 -10.93
CA ILE A 91 -4.95 -5.33 -9.88
C ILE A 91 -4.05 -6.41 -9.27
N ARG A 92 -3.03 -6.87 -10.01
CA ARG A 92 -2.06 -7.85 -9.55
C ARG A 92 -1.10 -7.28 -8.51
N ASN A 93 -0.97 -5.97 -8.37
CA ASN A 93 -0.05 -5.33 -7.41
C ASN A 93 -0.68 -5.13 -6.03
N VAL A 94 -1.98 -5.39 -5.88
CA VAL A 94 -2.71 -5.28 -4.61
C VAL A 94 -3.39 -6.58 -4.22
N LYS A 95 -3.42 -6.87 -2.92
CA LYS A 95 -4.21 -7.94 -2.33
C LYS A 95 -5.41 -7.33 -1.61
N LYS A 96 -6.56 -8.00 -1.73
CA LYS A 96 -7.77 -7.68 -0.99
C LYS A 96 -7.98 -8.73 0.09
N VAL A 97 -8.05 -8.32 1.33
CA VAL A 97 -8.23 -9.21 2.50
C VAL A 97 -9.51 -8.78 3.21
N VAL A 98 -10.34 -9.75 3.60
CA VAL A 98 -11.52 -9.45 4.40
C VAL A 98 -11.05 -9.02 5.78
N ASP A 99 -11.46 -7.83 6.21
CA ASP A 99 -11.18 -7.24 7.52
C ASP A 99 -12.48 -7.16 8.31
N ASP A 100 -12.62 -8.00 9.32
CA ASP A 100 -13.74 -8.05 10.27
C ASP A 100 -13.42 -7.36 11.60
N SER A 101 -12.29 -6.65 11.67
CA SER A 101 -11.90 -5.90 12.85
C SER A 101 -12.85 -4.73 13.14
N MET A 102 -12.87 -4.30 14.41
CA MET A 102 -13.70 -3.18 14.89
C MET A 102 -15.21 -3.34 14.63
N GLY A 103 -15.70 -4.56 14.40
CA GLY A 103 -17.13 -4.84 14.19
C GLY A 103 -17.69 -4.33 12.87
N MET A 104 -16.84 -3.96 11.91
CA MET A 104 -17.23 -3.53 10.57
C MET A 104 -16.66 -4.50 9.54
N ALA A 105 -17.48 -4.97 8.61
CA ALA A 105 -16.99 -5.74 7.46
C ALA A 105 -16.39 -4.77 6.42
N ARG A 106 -15.06 -4.68 6.38
CA ARG A 106 -14.31 -3.90 5.39
C ARG A 106 -13.43 -4.83 4.56
N VAL A 107 -12.91 -4.30 3.45
CA VAL A 107 -11.93 -5.00 2.63
C VAL A 107 -10.62 -4.25 2.73
N GLU A 108 -9.67 -4.81 3.47
CA GLU A 108 -8.30 -4.32 3.56
C GLU A 108 -7.62 -4.45 2.20
N VAL A 109 -6.80 -3.45 1.87
CA VAL A 109 -5.92 -3.44 0.70
C VAL A 109 -4.47 -3.48 1.19
N ARG A 110 -3.69 -4.44 0.68
CA ARG A 110 -2.25 -4.57 0.95
C ARG A 110 -1.45 -4.57 -0.35
N SER A 111 -0.20 -4.10 -0.33
CA SER A 111 0.70 -4.28 -1.48
C SER A 111 1.06 -5.75 -1.65
N LYS A 112 1.24 -6.22 -2.89
CA LYS A 112 1.52 -7.64 -3.10
C LYS A 112 2.96 -7.97 -2.77
N SER A 113 3.90 -7.14 -3.22
CA SER A 113 5.33 -7.39 -3.10
C SER A 113 5.86 -7.08 -1.70
N GLY A 114 5.40 -5.99 -1.08
CA GLY A 114 5.82 -5.58 0.26
C GLY A 114 4.95 -6.13 1.41
N ASP A 115 3.79 -6.72 1.10
CA ASP A 115 2.75 -7.07 2.09
C ASP A 115 2.41 -5.91 3.04
N SER A 116 2.53 -4.68 2.56
CA SER A 116 2.32 -3.48 3.36
C SER A 116 0.83 -3.17 3.45
N HIS A 117 0.34 -2.89 4.65
CA HIS A 117 -1.01 -2.36 4.82
C HIS A 117 -1.11 -0.98 4.14
N LEU A 118 -2.04 -0.86 3.19
CA LEU A 118 -2.27 0.37 2.44
C LEU A 118 -3.48 1.12 3.01
N GLY A 119 -4.57 0.39 3.29
CA GLY A 119 -5.83 0.95 3.75
C GLY A 119 -6.99 0.03 3.40
N HIS A 120 -8.09 0.59 2.89
CA HIS A 120 -9.32 -0.15 2.61
C HIS A 120 -9.96 0.25 1.28
N VAL A 121 -10.72 -0.67 0.69
CA VAL A 121 -11.55 -0.39 -0.50
C VAL A 121 -13.03 -0.43 -0.14
N PHE A 122 -13.77 0.55 -0.64
CA PHE A 122 -15.20 0.75 -0.42
C PHE A 122 -15.95 0.83 -1.76
N ASN A 123 -17.27 0.57 -1.75
CA ASN A 123 -18.14 0.61 -2.93
C ASN A 123 -18.90 1.96 -3.06
N ASP A 124 -18.31 3.04 -2.56
CA ASP A 124 -18.86 4.41 -2.54
C ASP A 124 -18.02 5.38 -3.40
N GLY A 125 -17.26 4.83 -4.36
CA GLY A 125 -16.47 5.62 -5.29
C GLY A 125 -17.27 6.16 -6.47
N PRO A 126 -16.68 6.99 -7.33
CA PRO A 126 -17.31 7.46 -8.55
C PRO A 126 -17.41 6.35 -9.61
N GLU A 127 -18.33 6.51 -10.55
CA GLU A 127 -18.35 5.77 -11.81
C GLU A 127 -17.01 5.93 -12.57
N PRO A 128 -16.55 4.93 -13.34
CA PRO A 128 -17.26 3.71 -13.71
C PRO A 128 -17.04 2.52 -12.76
N THR A 129 -16.07 2.60 -11.84
CA THR A 129 -15.74 1.46 -10.98
C THR A 129 -16.64 1.36 -9.78
N ASN A 130 -17.22 2.49 -9.33
CA ASN A 130 -17.90 2.62 -8.04
C ASN A 130 -17.01 2.23 -6.85
N LEU A 131 -15.70 2.13 -7.05
CA LEU A 131 -14.74 1.75 -6.02
C LEU A 131 -13.97 2.96 -5.53
N ARG A 132 -13.76 3.01 -4.22
CA ARG A 132 -12.88 3.97 -3.56
C ARG A 132 -11.82 3.22 -2.79
N TYR A 133 -10.61 3.21 -3.33
CA TYR A 133 -9.41 2.79 -2.62
C TYR A 133 -8.95 3.94 -1.73
N CYS A 134 -9.25 3.86 -0.44
CA CYS A 134 -8.86 4.82 0.59
C CYS A 134 -7.55 4.36 1.20
N VAL A 135 -6.47 5.10 0.93
CA VAL A 135 -5.10 4.66 1.22
C VAL A 135 -4.42 5.63 2.17
N ASN A 136 -3.53 5.15 3.02
CA ASN A 136 -2.69 6.00 3.86
C ASN A 136 -1.52 6.57 3.02
N SER A 137 -1.27 7.87 3.12
CA SER A 137 -0.11 8.53 2.52
C SER A 137 1.19 7.96 3.05
N ALA A 138 1.25 7.62 4.34
CA ALA A 138 2.40 6.98 4.96
C ALA A 138 2.69 5.56 4.44
N ALA A 139 1.80 4.95 3.63
CA ALA A 139 2.11 3.71 2.93
C ALA A 139 2.65 3.95 1.51
N LEU A 140 2.68 5.20 1.06
CA LEU A 140 2.98 5.58 -0.31
C LEU A 140 4.22 6.47 -0.36
N LYS A 141 4.91 6.44 -1.51
CA LYS A 141 5.84 7.47 -1.94
C LYS A 141 5.38 7.98 -3.30
N PHE A 142 5.23 9.29 -3.44
CA PHE A 142 4.88 9.91 -4.71
C PHE A 142 6.13 10.16 -5.56
N ILE A 143 6.07 9.80 -6.85
CA ILE A 143 7.10 10.08 -7.85
C ILE A 143 6.47 10.96 -8.94
N LYS A 144 7.01 12.17 -9.13
CA LYS A 144 6.48 13.11 -10.12
C LYS A 144 6.69 12.59 -11.53
N TYR A 145 5.81 12.97 -12.45
CA TYR A 145 5.89 12.54 -13.86
C TYR A 145 7.26 12.82 -14.48
N ASP A 146 7.80 14.01 -14.26
CA ASP A 146 9.10 14.42 -14.80
C ASP A 146 10.29 13.66 -14.19
N GLU A 147 10.09 13.02 -13.03
CA GLU A 147 11.09 12.23 -12.30
C GLU A 147 10.96 10.73 -12.59
N LEU A 148 9.92 10.28 -13.31
CA LEU A 148 9.66 8.85 -13.52
C LEU A 148 10.84 8.15 -14.19
N LYS A 149 11.38 8.74 -15.25
CA LYS A 149 12.47 8.16 -16.02
C LYS A 149 13.74 8.00 -15.18
N GLU A 150 14.11 9.06 -14.45
CA GLU A 150 15.31 9.07 -13.60
C GLU A 150 15.21 8.07 -12.44
N ASN A 151 13.99 7.79 -11.98
CA ASN A 151 13.71 6.82 -10.92
C ASN A 151 13.42 5.39 -11.45
N GLY A 152 13.55 5.14 -12.76
CA GLY A 152 13.37 3.80 -13.36
C GLY A 152 11.91 3.38 -13.60
N TYR A 153 10.97 4.33 -13.63
CA TYR A 153 9.54 4.11 -13.87
C TYR A 153 9.07 4.60 -15.25
N GLU A 154 9.96 4.63 -16.24
CA GLU A 154 9.65 5.10 -17.60
C GLU A 154 8.50 4.32 -18.26
N ASP A 155 8.40 3.02 -17.97
CA ASP A 155 7.33 2.15 -18.44
C ASP A 155 5.94 2.56 -17.94
N TYR A 156 5.81 3.46 -16.95
CA TYR A 156 4.53 3.95 -16.45
C TYR A 156 4.14 5.31 -17.00
N MET A 157 4.99 5.93 -17.83
CA MET A 157 4.69 7.22 -18.45
C MET A 157 3.45 7.16 -19.37
N TYR A 158 3.14 5.99 -19.94
CA TYR A 158 1.95 5.80 -20.79
C TYR A 158 0.62 6.08 -20.08
N LEU A 159 0.60 6.01 -18.74
CA LEU A 159 -0.59 6.28 -17.95
C LEU A 159 -1.08 7.73 -18.09
N PHE A 160 -0.27 8.63 -18.66
CA PHE A 160 -0.56 10.04 -18.70
C PHE A 160 -0.52 10.66 -20.11
N ASN A 161 -0.72 9.81 -21.13
CA ASN A 161 -0.80 10.20 -22.53
C ASN A 161 -2.25 10.25 -23.01
#